data_AF-A0A965VQ98-F1
#
_entry.id   AF-A0A965VQ98-F1
#
_cell.length_a   1.000
_cell.length_b   1.000
_cell.length_c   1.000
_cell.angle_alpha   90.00
_cell.angle_beta   90.00
_cell.angle_gamma   90.00
#
_symmetry.space_group_name_H-M   'P 1'
#
loop_
_entity.id
_entity.type
_entity.pdbx_description
1 polymer ?
#
loop_
_entity_poly.entity_id
_entity_poly.type
_entity_poly.pdbx_seq_one_letter_code
_entity_poly.pdbx_strand_id
1 'polypeptide(L)'
;KEGRLVPRREPGAVLHDPSLIAARMVRLAVHGTIEAIDGSVIQIEAQSLCVHGDSPAALAIAREARRRLEAEGVGIASFLPPHVVSRSIS
;
A
#
# COMPACT_ATOMS: atom_id res chain seq x y z
N LYS A 1 17.50 2.26 -10.41
CA LYS A 1 16.45 1.70 -11.29
C LYS A 1 15.26 2.65 -11.34
N GLU A 2 14.54 2.71 -12.47
CA GLU A 2 13.46 3.68 -12.71
C GLU A 2 12.12 3.37 -11.99
N GLY A 3 12.02 2.30 -11.20
CA GLY A 3 10.83 2.02 -10.38
C GLY A 3 9.53 1.72 -11.15
N ARG A 4 9.60 1.44 -12.45
CA ARG A 4 8.42 1.14 -13.28
C ARG A 4 7.78 -0.20 -12.89
N LEU A 5 6.46 -0.27 -13.03
CA LEU A 5 5.71 -1.51 -12.86
C LEU A 5 6.03 -2.50 -13.98
N VAL A 6 6.11 -3.78 -13.62
CA VAL A 6 6.27 -4.87 -14.58
C VAL A 6 4.95 -5.02 -15.38
N PRO A 7 4.99 -5.21 -16.72
CA PRO A 7 3.79 -5.43 -17.53
C PRO A 7 2.98 -6.63 -17.01
N ARG A 8 1.66 -6.49 -16.91
CA ARG A 8 0.76 -7.52 -16.34
C ARG A 8 0.84 -8.91 -16.99
N ARG A 9 1.33 -8.98 -18.23
CA ARG A 9 1.46 -10.24 -18.97
C ARG A 9 2.67 -11.07 -18.55
N GLU A 10 3.62 -10.46 -17.84
CA GLU A 10 4.82 -11.15 -17.39
C GLU A 10 4.53 -11.99 -16.14
N PRO A 11 5.13 -13.19 -16.04
CA PRO A 11 5.07 -13.99 -14.82
C PRO A 11 5.54 -13.19 -13.60
N GLY A 12 4.80 -13.29 -12.49
CA GLY A 12 5.14 -12.59 -11.25
C GLY A 12 4.83 -11.08 -11.23
N ALA A 13 4.24 -10.52 -12.30
CA ALA A 13 3.82 -9.12 -12.34
C ALA A 13 2.68 -8.80 -11.37
N VAL A 14 1.83 -9.79 -11.05
CA VAL A 14 0.72 -9.65 -10.11
C VAL A 14 0.92 -10.62 -8.96
N LEU A 15 0.87 -10.09 -7.74
CA LEU A 15 0.87 -10.88 -6.52
C LEU A 15 -0.55 -11.13 -6.06
N HIS A 16 -0.81 -12.32 -5.53
CA HIS A 16 -2.12 -12.71 -5.03
C HIS A 16 -2.13 -13.08 -3.55
N ASP A 17 -0.97 -13.34 -2.94
CA ASP A 17 -0.86 -13.64 -1.52
C ASP A 17 -0.97 -12.35 -0.68
N PRO A 18 -2.01 -12.20 0.15
CA PRO A 18 -2.19 -11.03 1.01
C PRO A 18 -1.01 -10.77 1.95
N SER A 19 -0.36 -11.83 2.45
CA SER A 19 0.73 -11.71 3.43
C SER A 19 1.97 -11.11 2.78
N LEU A 20 2.31 -11.57 1.58
CA LEU A 20 3.41 -11.05 0.78
C LEU A 20 3.15 -9.59 0.36
N ILE A 21 1.93 -9.28 -0.07
CA ILE A 21 1.54 -7.93 -0.46
C ILE A 21 1.65 -6.98 0.73
N ALA A 22 1.11 -7.36 1.90
CA ALA A 22 1.18 -6.56 3.11
C ALA A 22 2.64 -6.36 3.57
N ALA A 23 3.52 -7.35 3.40
CA ALA A 23 4.94 -7.21 3.71
C ALA A 23 5.60 -6.12 2.86
N ARG A 24 5.28 -6.09 1.56
CA ARG A 24 5.78 -5.06 0.65
C ARG A 24 5.23 -3.68 0.98
N MET A 25 3.95 -3.59 1.35
CA MET A 25 3.33 -2.33 1.78
C MET A 25 3.98 -1.77 3.05
N VAL A 26 4.23 -2.62 4.05
CA VAL A 26 4.95 -2.23 5.27
C VAL A 26 6.37 -1.76 4.95
N ARG A 27 7.13 -2.53 4.14
CA ARG A 27 8.49 -2.14 3.73
C ARG A 27 8.49 -0.77 3.05
N LEU A 28 7.53 -0.53 2.16
CA LEU A 28 7.39 0.76 1.49
C LEU A 28 7.06 1.89 2.47
N ALA A 29 6.11 1.68 3.38
CA ALA A 29 5.67 2.70 4.33
C ALA A 29 6.74 3.05 5.39
N VAL A 30 7.48 2.05 5.87
CA VAL A 30 8.45 2.23 6.97
C VAL A 30 9.84 2.57 6.44
N HIS A 31 10.26 1.97 5.33
CA HIS A 31 11.63 2.09 4.82
C HIS A 31 11.75 2.81 3.48
N GLY A 32 10.63 3.18 2.84
CA GLY A 32 10.68 3.82 1.52
C GLY A 32 11.26 2.92 0.43
N THR A 33 11.12 1.59 0.55
CA THR A 33 11.74 0.65 -0.39
C THR A 33 10.81 -0.45 -0.89
N ILE A 34 11.09 -0.93 -2.11
CA ILE A 34 10.47 -2.10 -2.72
C ILE A 34 11.53 -3.00 -3.33
N GLU A 35 11.28 -4.31 -3.30
CA GLU A 35 12.08 -5.30 -4.02
C GLU A 35 11.52 -5.49 -5.45
N ALA A 36 12.38 -5.31 -6.45
CA ALA A 36 12.07 -5.58 -7.83
C ALA A 36 12.02 -7.10 -8.11
N ILE A 37 11.48 -7.48 -9.26
CA ILE A 37 11.34 -8.89 -9.66
C ILE A 37 12.66 -9.65 -9.76
N ASP A 38 13.78 -8.96 -9.99
CA ASP A 38 15.12 -9.53 -10.04
C ASP A 38 15.88 -9.41 -8.70
N GLY A 39 15.19 -9.11 -7.61
CA GLY A 39 15.74 -9.03 -6.25
C GLY A 39 16.43 -7.72 -5.90
N SER A 40 16.61 -6.79 -6.84
CA SER A 40 17.19 -5.47 -6.50
C SER A 40 16.25 -4.62 -5.64
N VAL A 41 16.80 -3.84 -4.70
CA VAL A 41 16.01 -2.90 -3.88
C VAL A 41 15.95 -1.53 -4.54
N ILE A 42 14.76 -0.93 -4.59
CA ILE A 42 14.49 0.38 -5.18
C ILE A 42 13.95 1.31 -4.09
N GLN A 43 14.50 2.52 -3.99
CA GLN A 43 13.97 3.60 -3.16
C GLN A 43 12.74 4.22 -3.84
N ILE A 44 11.66 4.40 -3.08
CA ILE A 44 10.41 4.97 -3.54
C ILE A 44 9.87 5.92 -2.47
N GLU A 45 9.67 7.18 -2.86
CA GLU A 45 8.92 8.15 -2.06
C GLU A 45 7.42 7.97 -2.31
N ALA A 46 6.77 7.15 -1.47
CA ALA A 46 5.32 6.93 -1.53
C ALA A 46 4.62 7.67 -0.40
N GLN A 47 3.63 8.50 -0.76
CA GLN A 47 2.77 9.20 0.20
C GLN A 47 1.42 8.51 0.41
N SER A 48 1.07 7.57 -0.46
CA SER A 48 -0.19 6.83 -0.40
C SER A 48 -0.03 5.41 -0.95
N LEU A 49 -0.90 4.51 -0.50
CA LEU A 49 -1.01 3.14 -0.99
C LEU A 49 -2.38 2.97 -1.64
N CYS A 50 -2.40 2.64 -2.94
CA CYS A 50 -3.64 2.34 -3.66
C CYS A 50 -4.01 0.87 -3.45
N VAL A 51 -5.24 0.63 -3.00
CA VAL A 51 -5.83 -0.71 -2.89
C VAL A 51 -7.10 -0.76 -3.73
N HIS A 52 -7.23 -1.78 -4.57
CA HIS A 52 -8.41 -1.97 -5.40
C HIS A 52 -9.47 -2.72 -4.59
N GLY A 53 -10.76 -2.47 -4.85
CA GLY A 53 -11.90 -3.07 -4.12
C GLY A 53 -12.78 -3.96 -4.99
N ASP A 54 -12.24 -4.43 -6.11
CA ASP A 54 -12.96 -5.11 -7.19
C ASP A 54 -13.15 -6.62 -6.98
N SER A 55 -12.56 -7.20 -5.93
CA SER A 55 -12.66 -8.64 -5.63
C SER A 55 -12.66 -8.94 -4.12
N PRO A 56 -13.18 -10.11 -3.70
CA PRO A 56 -13.06 -10.57 -2.31
C PRO A 56 -11.59 -10.67 -1.83
N ALA A 57 -10.67 -11.04 -2.73
CA ALA A 57 -9.24 -11.07 -2.44
C ALA A 57 -8.69 -9.67 -2.09
N ALA A 58 -9.19 -8.64 -2.76
CA ALA A 58 -8.84 -7.25 -2.50
C ALA A 58 -9.19 -6.82 -1.07
N LEU A 59 -10.33 -7.28 -0.54
CA LEU A 59 -10.71 -7.03 0.85
C LEU A 59 -9.76 -7.72 1.85
N ALA A 60 -9.35 -8.95 1.56
CA ALA A 60 -8.38 -9.67 2.39
C ALA A 60 -7.03 -8.94 2.43
N ILE A 61 -6.55 -8.47 1.26
CA ILE A 61 -5.34 -7.66 1.14
C ILE A 61 -5.45 -6.37 1.96
N ALA A 62 -6.56 -5.63 1.81
CA ALA A 62 -6.78 -4.37 2.53
C ALA A 62 -6.75 -4.56 4.05
N ARG A 63 -7.42 -5.61 4.54
CA ARG A 63 -7.46 -5.93 5.98
C ARG A 63 -6.08 -6.29 6.52
N GLU A 64 -5.35 -7.15 5.83
CA GLU A 64 -4.02 -7.58 6.27
C GLU A 64 -3.00 -6.45 6.21
N ALA A 65 -3.05 -5.62 5.17
CA ALA A 65 -2.22 -4.43 5.06
C ALA A 65 -2.45 -3.46 6.22
N ARG A 66 -3.72 -3.11 6.51
CA ARG A 66 -4.07 -2.24 7.65
C ARG A 66 -3.56 -2.82 8.97
N ARG A 67 -3.85 -4.09 9.24
CA ARG A 67 -3.43 -4.77 10.48
C ARG A 67 -1.91 -4.68 10.69
N ARG A 68 -1.13 -4.93 9.63
CA ARG A 68 0.33 -4.91 9.72
C ARG A 68 0.91 -3.51 9.81
N LEU A 69 0.37 -2.54 9.07
CA LEU A 69 0.78 -1.15 9.18
C LEU A 69 0.55 -0.62 10.60
N GLU A 70 -0.62 -0.88 11.17
CA GLU A 70 -0.95 -0.49 12.55
C GLU A 70 -0.03 -1.18 13.57
N ALA A 71 0.30 -2.47 13.37
CA ALA A 71 1.22 -3.21 14.25
C ALA A 71 2.65 -2.64 14.25
N GLU A 72 3.08 -2.01 13.16
CA GLU A 72 4.36 -1.32 13.03
C GLU A 72 4.27 0.17 13.47
N GLY A 73 3.13 0.59 14.02
CA GLY A 73 2.91 1.96 14.49
C GLY A 73 2.66 2.99 13.38
N VAL A 74 2.38 2.54 12.15
CA VAL A 74 2.07 3.43 11.03
C VAL A 74 0.64 3.95 11.14
N GLY A 75 0.49 5.25 11.35
CA GLY A 75 -0.83 5.91 11.38
C GLY A 75 -1.47 5.94 9.99
N ILE A 76 -2.70 5.44 9.88
CA ILE A 76 -3.48 5.49 8.64
C ILE A 76 -4.48 6.63 8.72
N ALA A 77 -4.30 7.63 7.86
CA ALA A 77 -5.16 8.81 7.79
C ALA A 77 -5.43 9.22 6.34
N SER A 78 -6.43 10.08 6.15
CA SER A 78 -6.63 10.77 4.88
C SER A 78 -5.40 11.63 4.56
N PHE A 79 -5.00 11.68 3.29
CA PHE A 79 -3.98 12.64 2.82
C PHE A 79 -4.54 14.06 2.74
N LEU A 80 -5.87 14.23 2.79
CA LEU A 80 -6.51 15.54 2.87
C LEU A 80 -6.54 16.02 4.33
N PRO A 81 -6.28 17.33 4.56
CA PRO A 81 -6.49 17.91 5.88
C PRO A 81 -7.96 17.80 6.29
N PRO A 82 -8.26 17.68 7.60
CA PRO A 82 -9.63 17.63 8.07
C PRO A 82 -10.37 18.92 7.67
N HIS A 83 -11.43 18.80 6.88
CA HIS A 83 -12.37 19.89 6.68
C HIS A 83 -13.15 20.09 7.99
N VAL A 84 -12.97 21.25 8.63
CA VAL A 84 -13.85 21.68 9.72
C VAL A 84 -15.22 21.96 9.12
N VAL A 85 -16.12 20.99 9.22
CA VAL A 85 -17.54 21.22 8.95
C VAL A 85 -18.09 21.98 10.15
N SER A 86 -18.16 23.31 10.04
CA SER A 86 -18.91 24.12 11.01
C SER A 86 -20.39 23.73 10.92
N ARG A 87 -20.81 22.81 11.79
CA ARG A 87 -22.24 22.56 12.00
C ARG A 87 -22.78 23.71 12.86
N SER A 88 -23.23 24.78 12.20
CA SER A 88 -24.18 25.71 12.80
C SER A 88 -25.54 25.01 12.82
N ILE A 89 -25.90 24.42 13.95
CA ILE A 89 -27.28 24.03 14.21
C ILE A 89 -27.93 25.28 14.81
N SER A 90 -28.80 25.93 14.04
CA SER A 90 -29.77 26.90 14.56
C SER A 90 -31.02 26.19 15.05
#